data_AF-A0A2U3Z7A6-F1
#
_entry.id   AF-A0A2U3Z7A6-F1
#
_cell.length_a   1.000
_cell.length_b   1.000
_cell.length_c   1.000
_cell.angle_alpha   90.00
_cell.angle_beta   90.00
_cell.angle_gamma   90.00
#
_symmetry.space_group_name_H-M   'P 1'
#
loop_
_entity.id
_entity.type
_entity.pdbx_description
1 polymer ?
#
loop_
_entity_poly.entity_id
_entity_poly.type
_entity_poly.pdbx_seq_one_letter_code
_entity_poly.pdbx_strand_id
1 'polypeptide(L)'
;MVGNNEGSMVLGLKLPNLLGRAEKVTFQFSYGTKETSYGLSFFKPRPGNFERNFSVNLYKVTGQFPWSSLRETDRGVSAEYSFPIWKTNHTVKWEGVWRELGCLSRTASFAVRKESGHSLKSSLSHAMVIDSRNSSILPRRGALLKVNQELAGYTGGDVSFIKEDFELQLNKQLLLDSVFSASLWGGMLVPIGDKPSSIADR
;
A
#
# COMPACT_ATOMS: atom_id res chain seq x y z
N MET A 1 19.31 3.58 -16.10
CA MET A 1 18.62 2.52 -15.34
C MET A 1 19.41 1.24 -15.53
N VAL A 2 20.31 0.93 -14.60
CA VAL A 2 21.05 -0.33 -14.63
C VAL A 2 20.03 -1.43 -14.38
N GLY A 3 19.89 -2.34 -15.33
CA GLY A 3 18.96 -3.46 -15.25
C GLY A 3 19.34 -4.37 -14.08
N ASN A 4 18.52 -4.41 -13.04
CA ASN A 4 18.51 -5.58 -12.16
C ASN A 4 18.07 -6.74 -13.05
N ASN A 5 18.98 -7.68 -13.30
CA ASN A 5 18.76 -8.93 -14.02
C ASN A 5 17.84 -9.86 -13.20
N GLU A 6 16.64 -9.37 -12.88
CA GLU A 6 15.63 -10.04 -12.08
C GLU A 6 14.59 -10.61 -13.04
N GLY A 7 14.66 -11.94 -13.22
CA GLY A 7 13.55 -12.66 -13.83
C GLY A 7 12.39 -12.67 -12.84
N SER A 8 11.24 -12.17 -13.27
CA SER A 8 9.98 -12.35 -12.55
C SER A 8 8.94 -12.95 -13.49
N MET A 9 8.23 -13.94 -13.00
CA MET A 9 7.09 -14.55 -13.66
C MET A 9 5.83 -14.11 -12.92
N VAL A 10 4.87 -13.50 -13.62
CA VAL A 10 3.58 -13.10 -13.04
C VAL A 10 2.49 -13.90 -13.74
N LEU A 11 1.77 -14.71 -12.96
CA LEU A 11 0.57 -15.42 -13.38
C LEU A 11 -0.64 -14.74 -12.73
N GLY A 12 -1.64 -14.41 -13.52
CA GLY A 12 -2.86 -13.75 -13.05
C GLY A 12 -4.09 -14.41 -13.61
N LEU A 13 -5.02 -14.78 -12.74
CA LEU A 13 -6.36 -15.25 -13.10
C LEU A 13 -7.37 -14.20 -12.65
N LYS A 14 -8.24 -13.77 -13.57
CA LYS A 14 -9.29 -12.78 -13.31
C LYS A 14 -10.64 -13.37 -13.68
N LEU A 15 -11.52 -13.44 -12.70
CA LEU A 15 -12.91 -13.88 -12.84
C LEU A 15 -13.80 -12.65 -12.61
N PRO A 16 -14.19 -11.92 -13.66
CA PRO A 16 -14.82 -10.61 -13.52
C PRO A 16 -16.31 -10.66 -13.13
N ASN A 17 -16.94 -11.84 -13.17
CA ASN A 17 -18.36 -12.00 -12.86
C ASN A 17 -18.67 -13.39 -12.30
N LEU A 18 -18.26 -13.68 -11.06
CA LEU A 18 -18.41 -15.01 -10.47
C LEU A 18 -19.88 -15.37 -10.16
N LEU A 19 -20.65 -14.43 -9.58
CA LEU A 19 -22.03 -14.65 -9.14
C LEU A 19 -23.08 -13.90 -9.98
N GLY A 20 -22.72 -13.40 -11.17
CA GLY A 20 -23.64 -12.61 -12.02
C GLY A 20 -23.91 -11.19 -11.52
N ARG A 21 -23.29 -10.77 -10.41
CA ARG A 21 -23.50 -9.47 -9.73
C ARG A 21 -22.31 -8.52 -9.84
N ALA A 22 -21.50 -8.66 -10.89
CA ALA A 22 -20.26 -7.90 -11.11
C ALA A 22 -19.20 -8.09 -9.99
N GLU A 23 -19.28 -9.22 -9.28
CA GLU A 23 -18.27 -9.64 -8.31
C GLU A 23 -17.02 -10.11 -9.06
N LYS A 24 -15.88 -9.50 -8.72
CA LYS A 24 -14.59 -9.77 -9.36
C LYS A 24 -13.71 -10.51 -8.39
N VAL A 25 -13.19 -11.65 -8.80
CA VAL A 25 -12.15 -12.38 -8.08
C VAL A 25 -10.90 -12.34 -8.91
N THR A 26 -9.81 -11.86 -8.32
CA THR A 26 -8.51 -11.78 -8.96
C THR A 26 -7.51 -12.57 -8.13
N PHE A 27 -6.92 -13.59 -8.73
CA PHE A 27 -5.80 -14.32 -8.15
C PHE A 27 -4.53 -13.92 -8.90
N GLN A 28 -3.48 -13.56 -8.17
CA GLN A 28 -2.18 -13.20 -8.71
C GLN A 28 -1.11 -13.99 -8.00
N PHE A 29 -0.20 -14.54 -8.78
CA PHE A 29 0.98 -15.25 -8.32
C PHE A 29 2.19 -14.65 -9.03
N SER A 30 3.09 -14.02 -8.30
CA SER A 30 4.37 -13.56 -8.81
C SER A 30 5.50 -14.38 -8.20
N TYR A 31 6.36 -14.89 -9.05
CA TYR A 31 7.58 -15.58 -8.67
C TYR A 31 8.77 -14.89 -9.32
N GLY A 32 9.56 -14.19 -8.51
CA GLY A 32 10.82 -13.57 -8.91
C GLY A 32 11.99 -14.09 -8.07
N THR A 33 13.20 -13.78 -8.50
CA THR A 33 14.42 -14.19 -7.80
C THR A 33 14.54 -13.59 -6.40
N LYS A 34 14.03 -12.36 -6.19
CA LYS A 34 14.10 -11.64 -4.91
C LYS A 34 12.75 -11.53 -4.21
N GLU A 35 11.66 -11.59 -4.96
CA GLU A 35 10.31 -11.37 -4.46
C GLU A 35 9.39 -12.49 -4.89
N THR A 36 8.62 -13.03 -3.96
CA THR A 36 7.52 -13.96 -4.26
C THR A 36 6.24 -13.41 -3.66
N SER A 37 5.18 -13.30 -4.46
CA SER A 37 3.90 -12.79 -4.01
C SER A 37 2.75 -13.69 -4.42
N TYR A 38 1.81 -13.85 -3.50
CA TYR A 38 0.55 -14.52 -3.69
C TYR A 38 -0.52 -13.53 -3.26
N GLY A 39 -1.51 -13.29 -4.12
CA GLY A 39 -2.59 -12.35 -3.85
C GLY A 39 -3.90 -12.93 -4.32
N LEU A 40 -4.91 -12.91 -3.45
CA LEU A 40 -6.29 -13.19 -3.77
C LEU A 40 -7.12 -11.96 -3.38
N SER A 41 -7.71 -11.32 -4.37
CA SER A 41 -8.54 -10.13 -4.21
C SER A 41 -9.97 -10.46 -4.59
N PHE A 42 -10.88 -10.31 -3.63
CA PHE A 42 -12.31 -10.40 -3.83
C PHE A 42 -12.91 -8.99 -3.80
N PHE A 43 -13.55 -8.59 -4.89
CA PHE A 43 -14.17 -7.28 -5.02
C PHE A 43 -15.67 -7.43 -5.24
N LYS A 44 -16.45 -6.74 -4.41
CA LYS A 44 -17.91 -6.71 -4.47
C LYS A 44 -18.41 -5.27 -4.56
N PRO A 45 -19.01 -4.87 -5.69
CA PRO A 45 -19.71 -3.59 -5.77
C PRO A 45 -21.02 -3.65 -4.97
N ARG A 46 -21.43 -2.53 -4.37
CA ARG A 46 -22.73 -2.45 -3.72
C ARG A 46 -23.84 -2.40 -4.80
N PRO A 47 -24.87 -3.26 -4.72
CA PRO A 47 -26.00 -3.18 -5.63
C PRO A 47 -26.66 -1.79 -5.59
N GLY A 48 -26.82 -1.16 -6.75
CA GLY A 48 -27.45 0.16 -6.90
C GLY A 48 -26.51 1.38 -6.85
N ASN A 49 -25.28 1.25 -6.33
CA ASN A 49 -24.30 2.35 -6.31
C ASN A 49 -22.90 1.80 -6.62
N PHE A 50 -22.49 1.88 -7.90
CA PHE A 50 -21.17 1.39 -8.38
C PHE A 50 -19.97 2.15 -7.80
N GLU A 51 -20.23 3.35 -7.29
CA GLU A 51 -19.22 4.20 -6.66
C GLU A 51 -18.78 3.72 -5.27
N ARG A 52 -19.60 2.88 -4.61
CA ARG A 52 -19.26 2.31 -3.30
C ARG A 52 -18.85 0.86 -3.47
N ASN A 53 -17.61 0.59 -3.12
CA ASN A 53 -16.96 -0.68 -3.38
C ASN A 53 -16.38 -1.25 -2.09
N PHE A 54 -16.51 -2.57 -1.97
CA PHE A 54 -15.94 -3.33 -0.90
C PHE A 54 -14.96 -4.35 -1.50
N SER A 55 -13.72 -4.34 -1.02
CA SER A 55 -12.68 -5.28 -1.42
C SER A 55 -12.13 -6.00 -0.21
N VAL A 56 -11.87 -7.29 -0.36
CA VAL A 56 -11.12 -8.08 0.62
C VAL A 56 -9.93 -8.67 -0.11
N ASN A 57 -8.73 -8.42 0.40
CA ASN A 57 -7.50 -8.96 -0.16
C ASN A 57 -6.84 -9.87 0.87
N LEU A 58 -6.46 -11.06 0.43
CA LEU A 58 -5.59 -11.96 1.16
C LEU A 58 -4.28 -12.02 0.40
N TYR A 59 -3.18 -11.78 1.08
CA TYR A 59 -1.88 -11.75 0.43
C TYR A 59 -0.81 -12.40 1.27
N LYS A 60 0.18 -12.96 0.58
CA LYS A 60 1.46 -13.36 1.15
C LYS A 60 2.54 -12.82 0.24
N VAL A 61 3.39 -11.95 0.78
CA VAL A 61 4.50 -11.35 0.05
C VAL A 61 5.78 -11.68 0.80
N THR A 62 6.78 -12.19 0.09
CA THR A 62 8.12 -12.41 0.63
C THR A 62 9.09 -11.59 -0.20
N GLY A 63 9.71 -10.59 0.41
CA GLY A 63 10.66 -9.70 -0.22
C GLY A 63 12.06 -9.85 0.39
N GLN A 64 13.07 -9.65 -0.45
CA GLN A 64 14.46 -9.54 -0.02
C GLN A 64 14.97 -8.15 -0.36
N PHE A 65 15.51 -7.46 0.65
CA PHE A 65 16.09 -6.12 0.52
C PHE A 65 17.61 -6.19 0.70
N PRO A 66 18.40 -6.32 -0.37
CA PRO A 66 19.85 -6.52 -0.28
C PRO A 66 20.58 -5.34 0.38
N TRP A 67 20.12 -4.11 0.14
CA TRP A 67 20.73 -2.90 0.70
C TRP A 67 20.70 -2.86 2.23
N SER A 68 19.63 -3.41 2.83
CA SER A 68 19.46 -3.49 4.29
C SER A 68 19.77 -4.90 4.84
N SER A 69 20.14 -5.85 3.99
CA SER A 69 20.32 -7.28 4.33
C SER A 69 19.12 -7.88 5.10
N LEU A 70 17.91 -7.42 4.76
CA LEU A 70 16.66 -7.81 5.40
C LEU A 70 15.87 -8.74 4.48
N ARG A 71 15.26 -9.78 5.07
CA ARG A 71 14.24 -10.60 4.43
C ARG A 71 12.94 -10.41 5.18
N GLU A 72 11.90 -9.99 4.49
CA GLU A 72 10.58 -9.75 5.06
C GLU A 72 9.57 -10.72 4.45
N THR A 73 8.77 -11.37 5.30
CA THR A 73 7.66 -12.21 4.87
C THR A 73 6.38 -11.74 5.54
N ASP A 74 5.52 -11.15 4.73
CA ASP A 74 4.25 -10.61 5.15
C ASP A 74 3.13 -11.54 4.73
N ARG A 75 2.26 -11.87 5.68
CA ARG A 75 1.05 -12.67 5.47
C ARG A 75 -0.10 -11.85 6.03
N GLY A 76 -0.93 -11.32 5.16
CA GLY A 76 -1.93 -10.33 5.57
C GLY A 76 -3.29 -10.56 4.95
N VAL A 77 -4.28 -10.06 5.67
CA VAL A 77 -5.63 -9.85 5.18
C VAL A 77 -5.93 -8.37 5.29
N SER A 78 -6.50 -7.79 4.24
CA SER A 78 -7.01 -6.43 4.26
C SER A 78 -8.46 -6.40 3.79
N ALA A 79 -9.26 -5.56 4.43
CA ALA A 79 -10.61 -5.23 4.03
C ALA A 79 -10.65 -3.74 3.73
N GLU A 80 -11.11 -3.38 2.54
CA GLU A 80 -11.13 -2.02 2.04
C GLU A 80 -12.56 -1.64 1.68
N TYR A 81 -12.95 -0.45 2.13
CA TYR A 81 -14.23 0.16 1.83
C TYR A 81 -14.01 1.54 1.24
N SER A 82 -14.36 1.69 -0.03
CA SER A 82 -14.21 2.92 -0.80
C SER A 82 -15.57 3.56 -1.04
N PHE A 83 -15.67 4.86 -0.76
CA PHE A 83 -16.88 5.66 -0.91
C PHE A 83 -16.53 7.09 -1.31
N PRO A 84 -17.18 7.65 -2.35
CA PRO A 84 -17.05 9.07 -2.63
C PRO A 84 -17.93 9.89 -1.69
N ILE A 85 -17.38 11.02 -1.25
CA ILE A 85 -18.10 12.11 -0.61
C ILE A 85 -17.92 13.33 -1.52
N TRP A 86 -18.99 13.72 -2.21
CA TRP A 86 -19.02 14.93 -3.05
C TRP A 86 -17.96 14.95 -4.16
N LYS A 87 -16.79 15.56 -3.93
CA LYS A 87 -15.65 15.62 -4.86
C LYS A 87 -14.41 14.88 -4.36
N THR A 88 -14.52 14.21 -3.21
CA THR A 88 -13.42 13.55 -2.52
C THR A 88 -13.69 12.05 -2.47
N ASN A 89 -12.68 11.25 -2.78
CA ASN A 89 -12.77 9.81 -2.65
C ASN A 89 -12.15 9.41 -1.33
N HIS A 90 -12.94 8.74 -0.49
CA HIS A 90 -12.49 8.23 0.79
C HIS A 90 -12.38 6.71 0.72
N THR A 91 -11.27 6.19 1.22
CA THR A 91 -11.00 4.76 1.29
C THR A 91 -10.58 4.43 2.70
N VAL A 92 -11.39 3.62 3.38
CA VAL A 92 -11.07 3.09 4.70
C VAL A 92 -10.59 1.66 4.51
N LYS A 93 -9.36 1.37 4.91
CA LYS A 93 -8.74 0.05 4.83
C LYS A 93 -8.43 -0.43 6.24
N TRP A 94 -8.91 -1.60 6.60
CA TRP A 94 -8.43 -2.33 7.76
C TRP A 94 -7.46 -3.41 7.29
N GLU A 95 -6.36 -3.59 8.00
CA GLU A 95 -5.29 -4.52 7.65
C GLU A 95 -4.80 -5.27 8.88
N GLY A 96 -4.69 -6.59 8.76
CA GLY A 96 -4.09 -7.48 9.74
C GLY A 96 -2.97 -8.26 9.09
N VAL A 97 -1.73 -8.00 9.50
CA VAL A 97 -0.52 -8.57 8.92
C VAL A 97 0.28 -9.30 9.97
N TRP A 98 0.56 -10.57 9.71
CA TRP A 98 1.64 -11.29 10.36
C TRP A 98 2.92 -11.06 9.56
N ARG A 99 3.85 -10.33 10.17
CA ARG A 99 5.17 -10.06 9.60
C ARG A 99 6.21 -10.98 10.21
N GLU A 100 7.13 -11.44 9.38
CA GLU A 100 8.29 -12.22 9.78
C GLU A 100 9.54 -11.57 9.19
N LEU A 101 10.36 -11.01 10.07
CA LEU A 101 11.62 -10.35 9.73
C LEU A 101 12.78 -11.32 9.98
N GLY A 102 13.54 -11.60 8.93
CA GLY A 102 14.72 -12.46 8.96
C GLY A 102 15.95 -11.74 8.46
N CYS A 103 17.13 -12.18 8.91
CA CYS A 103 18.41 -11.70 8.41
C CYS A 103 18.76 -12.41 7.09
N LEU A 104 19.08 -11.66 6.04
CA LEU A 104 19.54 -12.22 4.76
C LEU A 104 21.00 -12.70 4.83
N SER A 105 21.83 -12.04 5.63
CA SER A 105 23.27 -12.32 5.77
C SER A 105 23.71 -12.46 7.22
N ARG A 106 24.75 -13.28 7.46
CA ARG A 106 25.45 -13.37 8.75
C ARG A 106 26.21 -12.10 9.13
N THR A 107 26.35 -11.14 8.22
CA THR A 107 26.94 -9.82 8.46
C THR A 107 25.90 -8.72 8.65
N ALA A 108 24.61 -9.05 8.75
CA ALA A 108 23.55 -8.07 8.97
C ALA A 108 23.81 -7.22 10.22
N SER A 109 23.40 -5.95 10.18
CA SER A 109 23.61 -4.98 11.26
C SER A 109 22.91 -5.41 12.55
N PHE A 110 23.42 -4.95 13.69
CA PHE A 110 22.85 -5.30 14.99
C PHE A 110 21.39 -4.86 15.13
N ALA A 111 21.01 -3.72 14.55
CA ALA A 111 19.63 -3.24 14.56
C ALA A 111 18.67 -4.21 13.86
N VAL A 112 19.04 -4.74 12.68
CA VAL A 112 18.23 -5.72 11.94
C VAL A 112 18.12 -7.04 12.70
N ARG A 113 19.18 -7.48 13.36
CA ARG A 113 19.14 -8.70 14.20
C ARG A 113 18.24 -8.53 15.42
N LYS A 114 18.29 -7.36 16.07
CA LYS A 114 17.48 -7.05 17.24
C LYS A 114 15.98 -7.06 16.93
N GLU A 115 15.60 -6.60 15.73
CA GLU A 115 14.22 -6.57 15.27
C GLU A 115 13.79 -7.82 14.49
N SER A 116 14.69 -8.81 14.33
CA SER A 116 14.33 -10.08 13.70
C SER A 116 13.38 -10.90 14.58
N GLY A 117 12.35 -11.46 13.97
CA GLY A 117 11.30 -12.17 14.68
C GLY A 117 9.94 -12.05 14.01
N HIS A 118 8.91 -12.48 14.73
CA HIS A 118 7.52 -12.35 14.32
C HIS A 118 6.91 -11.10 14.94
N SER A 119 6.10 -10.41 14.16
CA SER A 119 5.37 -9.23 14.60
C SER A 119 3.97 -9.26 14.04
N LEU A 120 2.96 -9.13 14.90
CA LEU A 120 1.58 -8.97 14.46
C LEU A 120 1.22 -7.49 14.41
N LYS A 121 0.88 -7.00 13.21
CA LYS A 121 0.39 -5.63 13.01
C LYS A 121 -1.10 -5.68 12.69
N SER A 122 -1.89 -4.91 13.42
CA SER A 122 -3.24 -4.55 12.98
C SER A 122 -3.28 -3.03 12.81
N SER A 123 -3.66 -2.58 11.62
CA SER A 123 -3.77 -1.15 11.32
C SER A 123 -5.09 -0.80 10.65
N LEU A 124 -5.54 0.41 10.93
CA LEU A 124 -6.66 1.06 10.28
C LEU A 124 -6.10 2.25 9.50
N SER A 125 -6.28 2.23 8.19
CA SER A 125 -5.86 3.28 7.28
C SER A 125 -7.08 4.01 6.72
N HIS A 126 -6.98 5.33 6.64
CA HIS A 126 -7.95 6.19 5.97
C HIS A 126 -7.20 7.02 4.92
N ALA A 127 -7.55 6.81 3.65
CA ALA A 127 -7.02 7.54 2.53
C ALA A 127 -8.09 8.47 1.96
N MET A 128 -7.74 9.74 1.81
CA MET A 128 -8.57 10.76 1.20
C MET A 128 -7.86 11.27 -0.06
N VAL A 129 -8.54 11.19 -1.19
CA VAL A 129 -8.01 11.65 -2.48
C VAL A 129 -8.93 12.72 -3.06
N ILE A 130 -8.34 13.86 -3.40
CA ILE A 130 -8.97 14.93 -4.15
C ILE A 130 -8.19 15.10 -5.44
N ASP A 131 -8.77 14.67 -6.57
CA ASP A 131 -8.16 14.83 -7.88
C ASP A 131 -8.95 15.84 -8.71
N SER A 132 -8.31 16.96 -9.05
CA SER A 132 -8.84 18.00 -9.94
C SER A 132 -8.04 18.12 -11.24
N ARG A 133 -7.16 17.15 -11.51
CA ARG A 133 -6.32 17.14 -12.72
C ARG A 133 -7.14 16.76 -13.94
N ASN A 134 -6.76 17.31 -15.09
CA ASN A 134 -7.40 16.97 -16.37
C ASN A 134 -7.04 15.56 -16.88
N SER A 135 -5.84 15.07 -16.56
CA SER A 135 -5.37 13.73 -16.93
C SER A 135 -4.52 13.15 -15.82
N SER A 136 -4.66 11.85 -15.56
CA SER A 136 -3.90 11.15 -14.51
C SER A 136 -2.45 10.87 -14.91
N ILE A 137 -2.19 10.70 -16.22
CA ILE A 137 -0.88 10.29 -16.75
C ILE A 137 -0.02 11.52 -17.06
N LEU A 138 -0.61 12.52 -17.72
CA LEU A 138 0.10 13.77 -18.08
C LEU A 138 -0.77 14.98 -17.72
N PRO A 139 -0.77 15.39 -16.45
CA PRO A 139 -1.60 16.49 -15.99
C PRO A 139 -1.06 17.82 -16.50
N ARG A 140 -1.84 18.50 -17.35
CA ARG A 140 -1.51 19.85 -17.85
C ARG A 140 -2.03 20.98 -16.95
N ARG A 141 -3.13 20.72 -16.24
CA ARG A 141 -3.81 21.65 -15.33
C ARG A 141 -4.45 20.86 -14.20
N GLY A 142 -4.49 21.47 -13.01
CA GLY A 142 -5.20 20.98 -11.84
C GLY A 142 -4.26 20.57 -10.70
N ALA A 143 -4.87 20.13 -9.61
CA ALA A 143 -4.18 19.72 -8.39
C ALA A 143 -4.61 18.31 -7.95
N LEU A 144 -3.70 17.58 -7.34
CA LEU A 144 -3.96 16.32 -6.64
C LEU A 144 -3.52 16.51 -5.20
N LEU A 145 -4.43 16.21 -4.28
CA LEU A 145 -4.13 16.07 -2.86
C LEU A 145 -4.47 14.65 -2.45
N LYS A 146 -3.49 13.91 -1.95
CA LYS A 146 -3.71 12.63 -1.25
C LYS A 146 -3.28 12.79 0.20
N VAL A 147 -4.13 12.39 1.12
CA VAL A 147 -3.84 12.34 2.55
C VAL A 147 -4.12 10.92 3.00
N ASN A 148 -3.11 10.26 3.56
CA ASN A 148 -3.20 8.91 4.09
C ASN A 148 -2.87 8.95 5.57
N GLN A 149 -3.79 8.45 6.38
CA GLN A 149 -3.62 8.34 7.83
C GLN A 149 -3.70 6.87 8.18
N GLU A 150 -2.66 6.33 8.81
CA GLU A 150 -2.60 4.95 9.27
C GLU A 150 -2.41 4.93 10.79
N LEU A 151 -3.34 4.25 11.47
CA LEU A 151 -3.29 4.01 12.90
C LEU A 151 -3.07 2.52 13.15
N ALA A 152 -1.89 2.15 13.64
CA ALA A 152 -1.55 0.80 14.04
C ALA A 152 -1.69 0.61 15.56
N GLY A 153 -2.14 -0.58 15.97
CA GLY A 153 -2.17 -1.02 17.37
C GLY A 153 -3.47 -0.77 18.13
N TYR A 154 -4.43 0.00 17.58
CA TYR A 154 -5.72 0.27 18.24
C TYR A 154 -6.56 -1.01 18.42
N THR A 155 -6.51 -1.94 17.46
CA THR A 155 -7.21 -3.22 17.47
C THR A 155 -6.38 -4.38 18.01
N GLY A 156 -5.24 -4.08 18.65
CA GLY A 156 -4.26 -5.05 19.14
C GLY A 156 -3.11 -5.31 18.15
N GLY A 157 -2.09 -6.03 18.62
CA GLY A 157 -0.85 -6.29 17.89
C GLY A 157 0.38 -5.80 18.64
N ASP A 158 1.55 -6.20 18.16
CA ASP A 158 2.84 -5.89 18.80
C ASP A 158 3.34 -4.48 18.48
N VAL A 159 2.78 -3.88 17.43
CA VAL A 159 3.20 -2.62 16.80
C VAL A 159 2.12 -1.57 16.97
N SER A 160 2.52 -0.38 17.43
CA SER A 160 1.64 0.76 17.65
C SER A 160 2.30 2.04 17.15
N PHE A 161 1.68 2.68 16.17
CA PHE A 161 2.13 3.95 15.60
C PHE A 161 0.99 4.69 14.91
N ILE A 162 1.14 6.00 14.78
CA ILE A 162 0.39 6.84 13.86
C ILE A 162 1.33 7.23 12.73
N LYS A 163 0.91 7.00 11.50
CA LYS A 163 1.59 7.46 10.31
C LYS A 163 0.64 8.37 9.53
N GLU A 164 1.13 9.53 9.15
CA GLU A 164 0.40 10.47 8.32
C GLU A 164 1.28 10.84 7.13
N ASP A 165 0.81 10.51 5.93
CA ASP A 165 1.46 10.82 4.68
C ASP A 165 0.57 11.75 3.85
N PHE A 166 1.17 12.78 3.26
CA PHE A 166 0.47 13.68 2.34
C PHE A 166 1.27 13.89 1.06
N GLU A 167 0.56 13.84 -0.06
CA GLU A 167 1.08 14.05 -1.40
C GLU A 167 0.29 15.20 -2.03
N LEU A 168 0.98 16.28 -2.36
CA LEU A 168 0.43 17.43 -3.06
C LEU A 168 1.09 17.53 -4.44
N GLN A 169 0.30 17.52 -5.49
CA GLN A 169 0.76 17.79 -6.85
C GLN A 169 0.00 18.98 -7.43
N LEU A 170 0.71 19.96 -7.95
CA LEU A 170 0.17 21.16 -8.58
C LEU A 170 0.68 21.25 -10.01
N ASN A 171 -0.23 21.24 -10.98
CA ASN A 171 0.10 21.38 -12.40
C ASN A 171 -0.59 22.62 -12.97
N LYS A 172 0.19 23.53 -13.54
CA LYS A 172 -0.31 24.76 -14.16
C LYS A 172 0.32 24.96 -15.52
N GLN A 173 -0.52 25.16 -16.53
CA GLN A 173 -0.07 25.55 -17.87
C GLN A 173 0.37 27.02 -17.86
N LEU A 174 1.57 27.28 -18.38
CA LEU A 174 2.13 28.60 -18.61
C LEU A 174 1.94 29.01 -20.07
N LEU A 175 2.43 30.20 -20.44
CA LEU A 175 2.50 30.63 -21.84
C LEU A 175 3.50 29.75 -22.62
N LEU A 176 3.31 29.60 -23.93
CA LEU A 176 4.17 28.80 -24.84
C LEU A 176 4.13 27.27 -24.61
N ASP A 177 2.93 26.69 -24.42
CA ASP A 177 2.72 25.24 -24.25
C ASP A 177 3.55 24.54 -23.16
N SER A 178 4.14 25.33 -22.26
CA SER A 178 4.93 24.84 -21.13
C SER A 178 4.02 24.50 -19.95
N VAL A 179 4.31 23.41 -19.25
CA VAL A 179 3.58 22.99 -18.05
C VAL A 179 4.51 23.03 -16.86
N PHE A 180 4.16 23.82 -15.86
CA PHE A 180 4.82 23.80 -14.56
C PHE A 180 4.16 22.73 -13.69
N SER A 181 4.95 21.74 -13.27
CA SER A 181 4.54 20.70 -12.33
C SER A 181 5.37 20.82 -11.06
N ALA A 182 4.69 21.00 -9.93
CA ALA A 182 5.30 20.94 -8.61
C ALA A 182 4.68 19.79 -7.82
N SER A 183 5.51 18.97 -7.19
CA SER A 183 5.08 17.86 -6.34
C SER A 183 5.76 17.97 -4.99
N LEU A 184 4.99 17.88 -3.92
CA LEU A 184 5.45 17.90 -2.54
C LEU A 184 4.95 16.63 -1.86
N TRP A 185 5.88 15.92 -1.24
CA TRP A 185 5.63 14.67 -0.53
C TRP A 185 6.14 14.87 0.88
N GLY A 186 5.29 14.60 1.87
CA GLY A 186 5.65 14.69 3.27
C GLY A 186 4.99 13.56 4.04
N GLY A 187 5.65 13.10 5.09
CA GLY A 187 5.15 12.04 5.94
C GLY A 187 5.72 12.15 7.34
N MET A 188 4.95 11.75 8.33
CA MET A 188 5.36 11.69 9.72
C MET A 188 4.94 10.35 10.32
N LEU A 189 5.87 9.68 10.99
CA LEU A 189 5.61 8.46 11.74
C LEU A 189 5.89 8.74 13.22
N VAL A 190 4.86 8.59 14.04
CA VAL A 190 4.91 8.77 15.49
C VAL A 190 4.60 7.44 16.16
N PRO A 191 5.56 6.78 16.83
CA PRO A 191 5.27 5.59 17.62
C PRO A 191 4.35 5.95 18.79
N ILE A 192 3.37 5.09 19.08
CA ILE A 192 2.48 5.27 20.23
C ILE A 192 2.92 4.30 21.33
N GLY A 193 3.32 4.82 22.49
CA GLY A 193 3.74 4.02 23.65
C GLY A 193 5.26 3.82 23.75
N ASP A 194 5.69 2.88 24.60
CA ASP A 194 7.10 2.68 24.96
C ASP A 194 7.92 1.88 23.94
N LYS A 195 7.27 1.31 22.91
CA LYS A 195 7.95 0.51 21.88
C LYS A 195 8.39 1.40 20.71
N PRO A 196 9.66 1.35 20.29
CA PRO A 196 10.12 2.06 19.11
C PRO A 196 9.47 1.49 17.83
N SER A 197 9.34 2.32 16.80
CA SER A 197 8.87 1.92 15.47
C SER A 197 9.80 0.87 14.86
N SER A 198 9.23 -0.20 14.29
CA SER A 198 10.01 -1.21 13.55
C SER A 198 10.63 -0.61 12.28
N ILE A 199 11.80 -1.11 11.87
CA ILE A 199 12.45 -0.81 10.59
C ILE A 199 11.51 -1.10 9.42
N ALA A 200 10.61 -2.08 9.56
CA ALA A 200 9.61 -2.42 8.55
C ALA A 200 8.51 -1.36 8.34
N ASP A 201 8.35 -0.41 9.28
CA ASP A 201 7.32 0.64 9.18
C ASP A 201 7.89 2.01 8.77
N ARG A 202 9.22 2.16 8.72
CA ARG A 202 9.93 3.40 8.38
C ARG A 202 10.04 3.65 6.88
#